data_AF-A0A6I5N7U2-F1
#
_entry.id   AF-A0A6I5N7U2-F1
#
_cell.length_a   1.000
_cell.length_b   1.000
_cell.length_c   1.000
_cell.angle_alpha   90.00
_cell.angle_beta   90.00
_cell.angle_gamma   90.00
#
_symmetry.space_group_name_H-M   'P 1'
#
loop_
_entity.id
_entity.type
_entity.pdbx_description
1 polymer ?
#
loop_
_entity_poly.entity_id
_entity_poly.type
_entity_poly.pdbx_seq_one_letter_code
_entity_poly.pdbx_strand_id
1 'polypeptide(L)' 'MSFLRSSGLLLHPTSLPGRFGIGDLGEQAYRFVDFLTETKQQLWQILPLGPTGYGNSP' A
#
# COMPACT_ATOMS: atom_id res chain seq x y z
N MET A 1 -13.26 -19.51 3.42
CA MET A 1 -13.49 -18.50 2.37
C MET A 1 -13.03 -19.07 1.03
N SER A 2 -13.83 -18.92 -0.02
CA SER A 2 -13.38 -19.19 -1.39
C SER A 2 -13.04 -17.85 -2.02
N PHE A 3 -11.82 -17.71 -2.53
CA PHE A 3 -11.42 -16.51 -3.27
C PHE A 3 -11.54 -16.78 -4.77
N LEU A 4 -12.17 -15.86 -5.50
CA LEU A 4 -12.04 -15.82 -6.95
C LEU A 4 -10.55 -15.64 -7.30
N ARG A 5 -10.11 -16.26 -8.41
CA ARG A 5 -8.75 -16.06 -8.92
C ARG A 5 -8.50 -14.57 -9.10
N SER A 6 -7.50 -14.06 -8.40
CA SER A 6 -7.14 -12.65 -8.32
C SER A 6 -5.62 -12.50 -8.22
N SER A 7 -5.13 -11.31 -8.54
CA SER A 7 -3.74 -10.90 -8.32
C SER A 7 -3.69 -9.55 -7.62
N GLY A 8 -2.54 -9.24 -7.05
CA GLY A 8 -2.34 -8.00 -6.31
C GLY A 8 -0.88 -7.68 -6.07
N LEU A 9 -0.65 -6.56 -5.40
CA LEU A 9 0.66 -6.09 -5.00
C LEU A 9 0.74 -5.92 -3.48
N LEU A 10 1.91 -6.23 -2.92
CA LEU A 10 2.29 -5.90 -1.56
C LEU A 10 3.14 -4.62 -1.59
N LEU A 11 2.64 -3.55 -0.98
CA LEU A 11 3.36 -2.29 -0.85
C LEU A 11 2.90 -1.57 0.40
N HIS A 12 3.78 -1.28 1.35
CA HIS A 12 3.38 -0.50 2.53
C HIS A 12 3.20 0.99 2.18
N PRO A 13 2.23 1.72 2.75
CA PRO A 13 2.03 3.14 2.45
C PRO A 13 3.28 4.01 2.66
N THR A 14 4.14 3.66 3.62
CA THR A 14 5.40 4.38 3.87
C THR A 14 6.38 4.31 2.71
N SER A 15 6.23 3.33 1.81
CA SER A 15 7.05 3.16 0.60
C SER A 15 6.52 3.94 -0.61
N LEU A 16 5.36 4.59 -0.50
CA LEU A 16 4.87 5.50 -1.53
C LEU A 16 5.79 6.73 -1.64
N PRO A 17 5.84 7.37 -2.82
CA PRO A 17 6.49 8.67 -2.94
C PRO A 17 5.86 9.67 -1.95
N GLY A 18 6.69 10.41 -1.22
CA GLY A 18 6.23 11.37 -0.22
C GLY A 18 7.10 12.61 -0.18
N ARG A 19 6.47 13.79 -0.27
CA ARG A 19 7.20 15.07 -0.30
C ARG A 19 7.91 15.41 1.01
N PHE A 20 7.59 14.69 2.09
CA PHE A 20 8.08 14.95 3.45
C PHE A 20 8.94 13.80 4.00
N GLY A 21 9.53 12.99 3.12
CA GLY A 21 10.48 11.93 3.50
C GLY A 21 9.86 10.57 3.81
N ILE A 22 8.53 10.46 3.85
CA ILE A 22 7.81 9.18 3.99
C ILE A 22 6.52 9.22 3.17
N GLY A 23 6.11 8.08 2.61
CA GLY A 23 4.79 7.94 2.00
C GLY A 23 3.68 8.02 3.05
N ASP A 24 2.51 8.52 2.62
CA ASP A 24 1.36 8.76 3.48
C ASP A 24 0.05 8.29 2.83
N LEU A 25 -1.07 8.49 3.53
CA LEU A 25 -2.42 8.21 3.03
C LEU A 25 -3.00 9.41 2.27
N GLY A 26 -2.18 10.07 1.45
CA GLY A 26 -2.56 11.22 0.62
C GLY A 26 -2.71 10.90 -0.86
N GLU A 27 -2.42 11.88 -1.72
CA GLU A 27 -2.63 11.80 -3.17
C GLU A 27 -1.91 10.61 -3.84
N GLN A 28 -0.72 10.26 -3.37
CA GLN A 28 0.06 9.16 -3.94
C GLN A 28 -0.56 7.80 -3.65
N ALA A 29 -1.31 7.64 -2.55
CA ALA A 29 -2.07 6.42 -2.28
C ALA A 29 -3.24 6.26 -3.27
N TYR A 30 -3.96 7.35 -3.58
CA TYR A 30 -5.00 7.32 -4.62
C TYR A 30 -4.42 6.98 -5.99
N ARG A 31 -3.33 7.64 -6.39
CA ARG A 31 -2.63 7.32 -7.65
C ARG A 31 -2.17 5.87 -7.71
N PHE A 32 -1.76 5.28 -6.58
CA PHE A 32 -1.41 3.86 -6.52
C PHE A 32 -2.64 2.96 -6.70
N VAL A 33 -3.79 3.29 -6.11
CA VAL A 33 -5.06 2.57 -6.34
C VAL A 33 -5.54 2.70 -7.79
N ASP A 34 -5.39 3.88 -8.40
CA ASP A 34 -5.67 4.07 -9.83
C ASP A 34 -4.77 3.17 -10.67
N PHE A 35 -3.47 3.10 -10.37
CA PHE A 35 -2.53 2.17 -11.01
C PHE A 35 -2.94 0.70 -10.84
N LEU A 36 -3.36 0.27 -9.66
CA LEU A 36 -3.88 -1.09 -9.44
C LEU A 36 -5.09 -1.36 -10.33
N THR A 37 -5.99 -0.39 -10.44
CA THR A 37 -7.20 -0.49 -11.28
C THR A 37 -6.82 -0.61 -12.76
N GLU A 38 -5.95 0.27 -13.26
CA GLU A 38 -5.46 0.26 -14.65
C GLU A 38 -4.75 -1.05 -15.02
N THR A 39 -4.01 -1.61 -14.07
CA THR A 39 -3.28 -2.89 -14.24
C THR A 39 -4.07 -4.12 -13.82
N LYS A 40 -5.37 -3.98 -13.53
CA LYS A 40 -6.31 -5.05 -13.18
C LYS A 40 -5.91 -5.85 -11.93
N GLN A 41 -5.13 -5.25 -11.03
CA GLN A 41 -4.87 -5.81 -9.71
C GLN A 41 -6.09 -5.60 -8.81
N GLN A 42 -6.45 -6.63 -8.06
CA GLN A 42 -7.67 -6.66 -7.25
C GLN A 42 -7.38 -6.62 -5.75
N LEU A 43 -6.12 -6.79 -5.37
CA LEU A 43 -5.67 -6.83 -3.99
C LEU A 43 -4.49 -5.85 -3.79
N TRP A 44 -4.56 -5.10 -2.70
CA TRP A 44 -3.43 -4.36 -2.15
C TRP A 44 -3.16 -4.89 -0.75
N GLN A 45 -2.04 -5.57 -0.57
CA GLN A 45 -1.60 -6.03 0.73
C GLN A 45 -0.65 -4.99 1.36
N ILE A 46 -0.78 -4.79 2.67
CA ILE A 46 0.05 -3.89 3.47
C ILE A 46 0.57 -4.61 4.72
N LEU A 47 1.62 -4.04 5.33
CA LEU A 47 2.09 -4.38 6.67
C LEU A 47 1.18 -3.72 7.74
N PRO A 48 1.32 -4.03 9.05
CA PRO A 48 0.50 -3.41 10.08
C PRO A 48 0.65 -1.88 10.13
N LEU A 49 -0.45 -1.18 10.39
CA LEU A 49 -0.52 0.29 10.44
C LEU A 49 -0.42 0.86 11.87
N GLY A 50 0.07 0.06 12.81
CA GLY A 50 0.28 0.50 14.19
C GLY A 50 1.41 1.53 14.30
N PRO A 51 1.49 2.27 15.42
CA PRO A 51 2.65 3.10 15.69
C PRO A 51 3.90 2.22 15.83
N THR A 52 4.99 2.62 15.18
CA THR A 52 6.27 1.92 15.27
C THR A 52 7.03 2.31 16.54
N GLY A 53 7.88 1.41 17.03
CA GLY A 53 8.83 1.66 18.11
C GLY A 53 10.26 1.83 17.61
N TYR A 54 11.23 1.73 18.53
CA TYR A 54 12.65 1.67 18.18
C TYR A 54 12.93 0.49 17.24
N GLY A 55 13.62 0.75 16.12
CA GLY A 55 13.86 -0.24 15.07
C GLY A 55 12.84 -0.23 13.93
N ASN A 56 11.78 0.58 14.03
CA ASN A 56 10.82 0.85 12.95
C ASN A 56 10.10 -0.39 12.36
N SER A 57 10.00 -1.49 13.12
CA SER A 57 9.15 -2.62 12.72
C SER A 57 7.68 -2.19 12.75
N PRO A 58 6.92 -2.45 11.68
CA PRO A 58 5.47 -2.28 11.67
C PRO A 58 4.78 -3.37 12.50
#